data_AF-A0A8T5KTP9-F1
#
_entry.id   AF-A0A8T5KTP9-F1
#
_cell.length_a   1.000
_cell.length_b   1.000
_cell.length_c   1.000
_cell.angle_alpha   90.00
_cell.angle_beta   90.00
_cell.angle_gamma   90.00
#
_symmetry.space_group_name_H-M   'P 1'
#
loop_
_entity.id
_entity.type
_entity.pdbx_description
1 polymer ?
#
loop_
_entity_poly.entity_id
_entity_poly.type
_entity_poly.pdbx_seq_one_letter_code
_entity_poly.pdbx_strand_id
1 'polypeptide(L)'
;MKSKKDNTLLVITVIAVVVSAVGLVLTWNSVYTFQRIMLSGDEGYVDVSIVENAQLDFTTDMIDWGAGYIPPGDGAETLDTIVGTASTPIGHWNRASNLPDATSGGDDGSGGFIVENIGNIDVDLTLYTSKDAADFIGGNGAEFQFQLSNYEVGACPIPQQVGVVWGVYGDVVLEPGILVCNTFNHEDTGSDELKIDIRMVIPGDADIDLAGPEDRAQMIAVFSGV
;
A
#
# COMPACT_ATOMS: atom_id res chain seq x y z
N MET A 1 -77.05 81.63 -17.60
CA MET A 1 -76.34 80.55 -18.33
C MET A 1 -76.04 79.43 -17.34
N LYS A 2 -76.69 78.28 -17.49
CA LYS A 2 -76.58 77.13 -16.57
C LYS A 2 -75.24 76.42 -16.82
N SER A 3 -74.43 76.28 -15.78
CA SER A 3 -73.11 75.65 -15.81
C SER A 3 -73.20 74.20 -16.31
N LYS A 4 -72.57 73.92 -17.46
CA LYS A 4 -72.31 72.56 -17.97
C LYS A 4 -70.90 72.05 -17.58
N LYS A 5 -70.18 72.76 -16.70
CA LYS A 5 -68.75 72.48 -16.43
C LYS A 5 -68.49 71.30 -15.49
N ASP A 6 -69.45 70.91 -14.66
CA ASP A 6 -69.19 69.93 -13.59
C ASP A 6 -69.17 68.47 -14.09
N ASN A 7 -69.88 68.16 -15.18
CA ASN A 7 -69.91 66.81 -15.75
C ASN A 7 -68.64 66.46 -16.55
N THR A 8 -67.95 67.46 -17.11
CA THR A 8 -66.73 67.24 -17.91
C THR A 8 -65.57 66.76 -17.04
N LEU A 9 -65.46 67.29 -15.82
CA LEU A 9 -64.42 66.92 -14.86
C LEU A 9 -64.58 65.47 -14.39
N LEU A 10 -65.82 65.05 -14.13
CA LEU A 10 -66.15 63.68 -13.72
C LEU A 10 -65.85 62.65 -14.82
N VAL A 11 -66.13 62.99 -16.09
CA VAL A 11 -65.81 62.11 -17.24
C VAL A 11 -64.31 61.91 -17.39
N ILE A 12 -63.50 62.96 -17.22
CA ILE A 12 -62.04 62.87 -17.32
C ILE A 12 -61.47 61.99 -16.21
N THR A 13 -61.98 62.11 -14.97
CA THR A 13 -61.54 61.29 -13.84
C THR A 13 -61.84 59.81 -14.06
N VAL A 14 -63.03 59.47 -14.57
CA VAL A 14 -63.39 58.07 -14.85
C VAL A 14 -62.46 57.47 -15.91
N ILE A 15 -62.15 58.22 -16.97
CA ILE A 15 -61.23 57.75 -18.02
C ILE A 15 -59.82 57.53 -17.45
N ALA A 16 -59.32 58.44 -16.62
CA ALA A 16 -58.00 58.31 -15.99
C ALA A 16 -57.90 57.05 -15.10
N VAL A 17 -58.96 56.73 -14.36
CA VAL A 17 -59.01 55.52 -13.52
C VAL A 17 -59.01 54.25 -14.39
N VAL A 18 -59.79 54.22 -15.48
CA VAL A 18 -59.85 53.06 -16.38
C VAL A 18 -58.49 52.82 -17.06
N VAL A 19 -57.83 53.87 -17.56
CA VAL A 19 -56.50 53.75 -18.17
C VAL A 19 -55.47 53.25 -17.15
N SER A 20 -55.54 53.72 -15.91
CA SER A 20 -54.65 53.27 -14.83
C SER A 20 -54.87 51.80 -14.47
N ALA A 21 -56.13 51.35 -14.42
CA ALA A 21 -56.47 49.96 -14.13
C ALA A 21 -56.01 49.01 -15.26
N VAL A 22 -56.16 49.41 -16.52
CA VAL A 22 -55.66 48.64 -17.67
C VAL A 22 -54.13 48.57 -17.65
N GLY A 23 -53.45 49.68 -17.34
CA GLY A 23 -51.99 49.69 -17.18
C GLY A 23 -51.50 48.74 -16.09
N LEU A 24 -52.23 48.67 -14.96
CA LEU A 24 -51.92 47.79 -13.84
C LEU A 24 -52.11 46.30 -14.19
N VAL A 25 -53.17 45.95 -14.92
CA VAL A 25 -53.39 44.56 -15.36
C VAL A 25 -52.30 44.10 -16.32
N LEU A 26 -51.88 44.96 -17.25
CA LEU A 26 -50.83 44.63 -18.21
C LEU A 26 -49.46 44.47 -17.53
N THR A 27 -49.15 45.31 -16.53
CA THR A 27 -47.90 45.18 -15.75
C THR A 27 -47.91 44.01 -14.77
N TRP A 28 -49.07 43.65 -14.21
CA TRP A 28 -49.20 42.47 -13.37
C TRP A 28 -48.87 41.18 -14.15
N ASN A 29 -49.39 41.06 -15.37
CA ASN A 29 -49.17 39.85 -16.18
C ASN A 29 -47.71 39.69 -16.63
N SER A 30 -46.99 40.81 -16.87
CA SER A 30 -45.57 40.77 -17.20
C SER A 30 -44.68 40.46 -15.99
N VAL A 31 -45.03 40.96 -14.79
CA VAL A 31 -44.30 40.64 -13.54
C VAL A 31 -44.44 39.15 -13.19
N TYR A 32 -45.63 38.57 -13.32
CA TYR A 32 -45.83 37.13 -13.09
C TYR A 32 -45.05 36.24 -14.07
N THR A 33 -44.92 36.68 -15.32
CA THR A 33 -44.13 35.95 -16.33
C THR A 33 -42.63 36.05 -16.05
N PHE A 34 -42.15 37.21 -15.61
CA PHE A 34 -40.74 37.43 -15.26
C PHE A 34 -40.32 36.63 -14.01
N GLN A 35 -41.20 36.52 -13.01
CA GLN A 35 -40.95 35.71 -11.81
C GLN A 35 -40.80 34.21 -12.11
N ARG A 36 -41.47 33.69 -13.17
CA ARG A 36 -41.34 32.27 -13.56
C ARG A 36 -40.07 31.94 -14.34
N ILE A 37 -39.44 32.93 -14.98
CA ILE A 37 -38.23 32.75 -15.79
C ILE A 37 -36.95 32.84 -14.95
N MET A 38 -36.99 33.53 -13.80
CA MET A 38 -35.82 33.80 -12.95
C MET A 38 -35.53 32.72 -11.88
N LEU A 39 -36.34 31.66 -11.75
CA LEU A 39 -36.25 30.69 -10.65
C LEU A 39 -36.25 29.22 -11.07
N SER A 40 -35.94 28.91 -12.35
CA SER A 40 -35.70 27.53 -12.80
C SER A 40 -34.19 27.28 -12.90
N GLY A 41 -33.58 26.93 -11.78
CA GLY A 41 -32.26 26.30 -11.74
C GLY A 41 -32.42 24.83 -11.37
N ASP A 42 -31.81 23.94 -12.14
CA ASP A 42 -31.73 22.51 -11.86
C ASP A 42 -30.34 22.26 -11.26
N GLU A 43 -30.27 21.63 -10.09
CA GLU A 43 -29.01 21.33 -9.41
C GLU A 43 -28.63 19.87 -9.69
N GLY A 44 -27.40 19.67 -10.16
CA GLY A 44 -26.79 18.34 -10.26
C GLY A 44 -25.72 18.19 -9.19
N TYR A 45 -25.66 17.03 -8.54
CA TYR A 45 -24.61 16.69 -7.57
C TYR A 45 -23.56 15.79 -8.21
N VAL A 46 -22.30 16.00 -7.84
CA VAL A 46 -21.18 15.11 -8.17
C VAL A 46 -20.69 14.55 -6.85
N ASP A 47 -20.93 13.26 -6.63
CA ASP A 47 -20.44 12.53 -5.46
C ASP A 47 -19.21 11.70 -5.83
N VAL A 48 -18.15 11.84 -5.03
CA VAL A 48 -16.93 11.03 -5.10
C VAL A 48 -16.72 10.42 -3.72
N SER A 49 -16.57 9.09 -3.67
CA SER A 49 -16.18 8.36 -2.46
C SER A 49 -14.79 7.80 -2.70
N ILE A 50 -13.83 8.25 -1.89
CA ILE A 50 -12.48 7.68 -1.82
C ILE A 50 -12.52 6.72 -0.63
N VAL A 51 -12.13 5.47 -0.87
CA VAL A 51 -12.07 4.42 0.16
C VAL A 51 -10.60 4.20 0.50
N GLU A 52 -10.29 4.19 1.78
CA GLU A 52 -8.98 3.80 2.29
C GLU A 52 -8.78 2.29 2.05
N ASN A 53 -7.64 1.93 1.48
CA ASN A 53 -7.25 0.59 1.11
C ASN A 53 -5.81 0.35 1.58
N ALA A 54 -5.64 -0.56 2.53
CA ALA A 54 -4.33 -1.07 2.93
C ALA A 54 -4.10 -2.40 2.21
N GLN A 55 -2.99 -2.51 1.50
CA GLN A 55 -2.64 -3.70 0.73
C GLN A 55 -1.13 -3.80 0.59
N LEU A 56 -0.59 -5.00 0.79
CA LEU A 56 0.81 -5.31 0.58
C LEU A 56 0.98 -6.28 -0.58
N ASP A 57 2.09 -6.17 -1.30
CA ASP A 57 2.51 -7.13 -2.32
C ASP A 57 3.93 -7.64 -2.05
N PHE A 58 4.17 -8.92 -2.32
CA PHE A 58 5.52 -9.48 -2.36
C PHE A 58 5.95 -9.55 -3.82
N THR A 59 6.63 -8.52 -4.32
CA THR A 59 7.06 -8.47 -5.73
C THR A 59 8.10 -9.54 -6.05
N THR A 60 8.82 -10.00 -5.03
CA THR A 60 9.51 -11.30 -5.01
C THR A 60 8.90 -12.13 -3.88
N ASP A 61 8.23 -13.23 -4.22
CA ASP A 61 7.44 -14.06 -3.28
C ASP A 61 8.06 -15.43 -2.99
N MET A 62 9.16 -15.78 -3.65
CA MET A 62 9.83 -17.06 -3.48
C MET A 62 11.35 -16.93 -3.57
N ILE A 63 12.01 -17.43 -2.53
CA ILE A 63 13.46 -17.69 -2.52
C ILE A 63 13.64 -19.20 -2.66
N ASP A 64 14.42 -19.62 -3.66
CA ASP A 64 14.73 -21.02 -3.91
C ASP A 64 16.24 -21.17 -4.04
N TRP A 65 16.88 -21.86 -3.10
CA TRP A 65 18.32 -22.15 -3.15
C TRP A 65 18.68 -23.28 -4.12
N GLY A 66 17.66 -23.94 -4.67
CA GLY A 66 17.77 -25.16 -5.44
C GLY A 66 18.21 -26.34 -4.58
N ALA A 67 18.54 -27.44 -5.25
CA ALA A 67 18.96 -28.67 -4.58
C ALA A 67 20.45 -28.60 -4.18
N GLY A 68 20.77 -28.97 -2.96
CA GLY A 68 22.15 -29.10 -2.47
C GLY A 68 22.29 -30.11 -1.34
N TYR A 69 23.50 -30.22 -0.79
CA TYR A 69 23.82 -31.15 0.30
C TYR A 69 25.09 -30.69 1.02
N ILE A 70 25.34 -31.18 2.24
CA ILE A 70 26.61 -30.96 2.94
C ILE A 70 27.47 -32.21 2.80
N PRO A 71 28.70 -32.13 2.29
CA PRO A 71 29.58 -33.29 2.22
C PRO A 71 29.88 -33.87 3.60
N PRO A 72 30.07 -35.20 3.71
CA PRO A 72 30.50 -35.81 4.95
C PRO A 72 31.84 -35.23 5.42
N GLY A 73 31.86 -34.69 6.64
CA GLY A 73 33.05 -34.10 7.26
C GLY A 73 33.11 -32.57 7.19
N ASP A 74 32.22 -31.95 6.42
CA ASP A 74 32.02 -30.49 6.47
C ASP A 74 31.10 -30.14 7.65
N GLY A 75 31.36 -28.99 8.28
CA GLY A 75 30.69 -28.60 9.53
C GLY A 75 29.29 -28.01 9.29
N ALA A 76 29.23 -26.92 8.54
CA ALA A 76 28.01 -26.23 8.17
C ALA A 76 28.24 -25.39 6.90
N GLU A 77 27.17 -25.13 6.15
CA GLU A 77 27.17 -24.21 5.02
C GLU A 77 26.21 -23.05 5.27
N THR A 78 26.56 -21.87 4.76
CA THR A 78 25.73 -20.65 4.87
C THR A 78 25.14 -20.31 3.51
N LEU A 79 23.82 -20.16 3.46
CA LEU A 79 23.08 -19.64 2.32
C LEU A 79 22.60 -18.23 2.66
N ASP A 80 22.81 -17.25 1.78
CA ASP A 80 22.49 -15.84 2.03
C ASP A 80 22.00 -15.17 0.73
N THR A 81 21.00 -14.31 0.84
CA THR A 81 20.44 -13.51 -0.26
C THR A 81 21.24 -12.26 -0.61
N ILE A 82 22.17 -11.83 0.24
CA ILE A 82 23.00 -10.65 0.00
C ILE A 82 24.12 -10.97 -1.00
N VAL A 83 24.13 -10.23 -2.10
CA VAL A 83 25.19 -10.24 -3.12
C VAL A 83 26.55 -9.86 -2.50
N GLY A 84 27.58 -10.66 -2.79
CA GLY A 84 28.97 -10.33 -2.43
C GLY A 84 29.46 -10.85 -1.07
N THR A 85 28.61 -11.48 -0.27
CA THR A 85 28.99 -12.17 0.97
C THR A 85 29.16 -13.68 0.76
N ALA A 86 30.08 -14.07 -0.13
CA ALA A 86 30.52 -15.46 -0.39
C ALA A 86 29.39 -16.51 -0.65
N SER A 87 29.11 -16.94 -1.88
CA SER A 87 30.02 -17.80 -2.64
C SER A 87 29.44 -18.12 -4.02
N THR A 88 30.29 -18.08 -5.03
CA THR A 88 30.09 -18.76 -6.32
C THR A 88 30.53 -20.22 -6.17
N PRO A 89 29.82 -21.22 -6.74
CA PRO A 89 28.42 -21.56 -6.41
C PRO A 89 28.21 -21.57 -4.88
N ILE A 90 26.95 -21.63 -4.41
CA ILE A 90 26.68 -21.71 -2.97
C ILE A 90 27.08 -23.09 -2.46
N GLY A 91 28.39 -23.31 -2.29
CA GLY A 91 29.00 -24.62 -2.05
C GLY A 91 28.45 -25.72 -2.95
N HIS A 92 27.80 -26.70 -2.31
CA HIS A 92 27.25 -27.91 -2.92
C HIS A 92 25.79 -27.75 -3.40
N TRP A 93 25.26 -26.53 -3.49
CA TRP A 93 23.92 -26.22 -4.01
C TRP A 93 23.92 -25.84 -5.49
N ASN A 94 22.97 -26.43 -6.21
CA ASN A 94 22.59 -26.01 -7.56
C ASN A 94 21.74 -24.75 -7.46
N ARG A 95 22.37 -23.59 -7.54
CA ARG A 95 21.71 -22.28 -7.52
C ARG A 95 20.49 -22.25 -8.45
N ALA A 96 19.32 -21.92 -7.90
CA ALA A 96 18.12 -21.70 -8.71
C ALA A 96 18.17 -20.33 -9.42
N SER A 97 17.33 -20.17 -10.44
CA SER A 97 17.35 -19.01 -11.34
C SER A 97 16.80 -17.72 -10.74
N ASN A 98 16.08 -17.78 -9.62
CA ASN A 98 15.49 -16.62 -8.94
C ASN A 98 16.42 -15.95 -7.92
N LEU A 99 17.66 -16.45 -7.78
CA LEU A 99 18.66 -15.87 -6.89
C LEU A 99 19.60 -14.93 -7.63
N PRO A 100 20.15 -13.90 -6.97
CA PRO A 100 21.06 -12.95 -7.57
C PRO A 100 22.32 -13.62 -8.03
N ASP A 101 22.89 -13.09 -9.11
CA ASP A 101 24.22 -13.49 -9.53
C ASP A 101 25.23 -12.74 -8.65
N ALA A 102 25.93 -13.48 -7.79
CA ALA A 102 27.01 -12.94 -6.97
C ALA A 102 28.10 -12.21 -7.79
N THR A 103 28.15 -12.42 -9.11
CA THR A 103 29.09 -11.76 -10.02
C THR A 103 28.53 -10.50 -10.70
N SER A 104 27.21 -10.32 -10.72
CA SER A 104 26.61 -9.03 -11.09
C SER A 104 26.59 -8.18 -9.82
N GLY A 105 27.66 -7.43 -9.56
CA GLY A 105 27.77 -6.50 -8.42
C GLY A 105 26.81 -5.31 -8.51
N GLY A 106 25.53 -5.57 -8.74
CA GLY A 106 24.46 -4.59 -8.88
C GLY A 106 23.41 -4.80 -7.80
N ASP A 107 22.94 -3.69 -7.25
CA ASP A 107 21.77 -3.54 -6.40
C ASP A 107 20.48 -3.82 -7.20
N ASP A 108 20.41 -4.91 -7.97
CA ASP A 108 19.29 -5.19 -8.89
C ASP A 108 18.04 -5.75 -8.20
N GLY A 109 18.00 -5.67 -6.86
CA GLY A 109 16.90 -6.20 -6.05
C GLY A 109 16.81 -7.73 -6.04
N SER A 110 17.59 -8.45 -6.85
CA SER A 110 17.57 -9.91 -6.83
C SER A 110 18.31 -10.39 -5.58
N GLY A 111 17.68 -11.26 -4.79
CA GLY A 111 18.23 -11.70 -3.51
C GLY A 111 17.17 -12.13 -2.56
N GLY A 112 16.52 -11.14 -1.98
CA GLY A 112 15.58 -11.29 -0.89
C GLY A 112 14.14 -11.18 -1.35
N PHE A 113 13.23 -11.17 -0.38
CA PHE A 113 11.87 -10.72 -0.63
C PHE A 113 11.87 -9.20 -0.73
N ILE A 114 11.06 -8.66 -1.63
CA ILE A 114 10.72 -7.24 -1.67
C ILE A 114 9.24 -7.18 -1.33
N VAL A 115 8.90 -6.40 -0.30
CA VAL A 115 7.53 -6.12 0.09
C VAL A 115 7.23 -4.67 -0.26
N GLU A 116 6.08 -4.44 -0.90
CA GLU A 116 5.62 -3.14 -1.38
C GLU A 116 4.26 -2.81 -0.73
N ASN A 117 4.06 -1.57 -0.27
CA ASN A 117 2.76 -1.08 0.15
C ASN A 117 1.99 -0.48 -1.02
N ILE A 118 1.28 -1.34 -1.77
CA ILE A 118 0.41 -0.95 -2.90
C ILE A 118 -0.95 -0.36 -2.48
N GLY A 119 -1.08 0.00 -1.19
CA GLY A 119 -2.26 0.66 -0.64
C GLY A 119 -2.37 2.15 -0.97
N ASN A 120 -3.31 2.84 -0.33
CA ASN A 120 -3.42 4.30 -0.36
C ASN A 120 -3.37 4.93 1.04
N ILE A 121 -2.92 4.16 2.04
CA ILE A 121 -2.67 4.59 3.41
C ILE A 121 -1.41 3.92 3.95
N ASP A 122 -0.75 4.57 4.89
CA ASP A 122 0.38 4.00 5.62
C ASP A 122 -0.09 2.87 6.54
N VAL A 123 0.78 1.88 6.77
CA VAL A 123 0.46 0.73 7.63
C VAL A 123 1.57 0.41 8.62
N ASP A 124 1.20 -0.18 9.75
CA ASP A 124 2.13 -0.92 10.61
C ASP A 124 2.45 -2.26 9.93
N LEU A 125 3.73 -2.58 9.72
CA LEU A 125 4.19 -3.84 9.11
C LEU A 125 4.76 -4.78 10.17
N THR A 126 4.16 -5.97 10.31
CA THR A 126 4.63 -7.08 11.16
C THR A 126 5.07 -8.25 10.28
N LEU A 127 6.23 -8.84 10.59
CA LEU A 127 6.73 -10.04 9.91
C LEU A 127 6.77 -11.23 10.87
N TYR A 128 6.47 -12.41 10.35
CA TYR A 128 6.73 -13.68 11.01
C TYR A 128 7.00 -14.79 10.00
N THR A 129 7.55 -15.90 10.48
CA THR A 129 7.72 -17.12 9.71
C THR A 129 6.84 -18.25 10.22
N SER A 130 6.51 -19.20 9.36
CA SER A 130 5.78 -20.42 9.75
C SER A 130 6.63 -21.44 10.52
N LYS A 131 7.96 -21.32 10.44
CA LYS A 131 8.95 -22.23 11.05
C LYS A 131 10.18 -21.46 11.52
N ASP A 132 10.81 -21.94 12.58
CA ASP A 132 12.12 -21.48 13.03
C ASP A 132 13.25 -22.35 12.44
N ALA A 133 14.50 -22.11 12.85
CA ALA A 133 15.64 -22.87 12.34
C ALA A 133 15.57 -24.36 12.70
N ALA A 134 15.07 -24.70 13.89
CA ALA A 134 14.99 -26.08 14.36
C ALA A 134 13.93 -26.87 13.60
N ASP A 135 12.78 -26.24 13.34
CA ASP A 135 11.67 -26.86 12.63
C ASP A 135 11.84 -26.85 11.10
N PHE A 136 12.61 -25.90 10.55
CA PHE A 136 12.84 -25.81 9.11
C PHE A 136 14.10 -26.54 8.65
N ILE A 137 15.21 -26.46 9.37
CA ILE A 137 16.50 -27.02 8.94
C ILE A 137 16.85 -28.24 9.79
N GLY A 138 16.61 -28.15 11.11
CA GLY A 138 17.03 -29.16 12.07
C GLY A 138 18.55 -29.21 12.25
N GLY A 139 19.02 -30.19 13.03
CA GLY A 139 20.44 -30.32 13.35
C GLY A 139 20.93 -29.31 14.40
N ASN A 140 22.18 -29.46 14.83
CA ASN A 140 22.75 -28.61 15.88
C ASN A 140 23.49 -27.41 15.30
N GLY A 141 23.11 -26.21 15.73
CA GLY A 141 23.70 -24.96 15.24
C GLY A 141 23.13 -24.49 13.91
N ALA A 142 21.93 -24.95 13.54
CA ALA A 142 21.19 -24.36 12.45
C ALA A 142 20.78 -22.92 12.78
N GLU A 143 20.87 -22.04 11.79
CA GLU A 143 20.41 -20.66 11.88
C GLU A 143 19.40 -20.41 10.76
N PHE A 144 18.30 -19.71 11.07
CA PHE A 144 17.37 -19.18 10.09
C PHE A 144 17.03 -17.76 10.50
N GLN A 145 17.53 -16.82 9.71
CA GLN A 145 17.63 -15.41 10.06
C GLN A 145 17.13 -14.55 8.92
N PHE A 146 16.62 -13.37 9.27
CA PHE A 146 16.34 -12.33 8.29
C PHE A 146 17.02 -11.03 8.71
N GLN A 147 17.28 -10.18 7.73
CA GLN A 147 17.61 -8.78 7.96
C GLN A 147 16.70 -7.90 7.11
N LEU A 148 16.56 -6.65 7.54
CA LEU A 148 15.83 -5.64 6.78
C LEU A 148 16.77 -4.59 6.24
N SER A 149 16.53 -4.19 5.01
CA SER A 149 17.21 -3.06 4.38
C SER A 149 16.21 -2.23 3.57
N ASN A 150 16.57 -0.97 3.34
CA ASN A 150 15.71 -0.08 2.56
C ASN A 150 15.97 -0.47 1.12
N TYR A 151 14.94 -0.98 0.45
CA TYR A 151 14.99 -1.04 -1.00
C TYR A 151 14.86 0.39 -1.54
N GLU A 152 13.93 1.14 -0.95
CA GLU A 152 13.72 2.54 -1.22
C GLU A 152 13.89 3.42 0.02
N VAL A 153 14.47 4.60 -0.17
CA VAL A 153 14.78 5.49 0.95
C VAL A 153 13.48 6.09 1.49
N GLY A 154 13.16 5.75 2.75
CA GLY A 154 11.97 6.29 3.42
C GLY A 154 10.79 5.33 3.46
N ALA A 155 10.94 4.10 2.93
CA ALA A 155 9.97 3.02 3.09
C ALA A 155 9.55 2.81 4.55
N CYS A 156 10.53 2.85 5.45
CA CYS A 156 10.27 2.78 6.89
C CYS A 156 10.98 3.90 7.67
N PRO A 157 10.33 5.06 7.90
CA PRO A 157 10.93 6.20 8.58
C PRO A 157 11.20 5.96 10.07
N ILE A 158 10.47 5.03 10.70
CA ILE A 158 10.65 4.62 12.09
C ILE A 158 11.01 3.12 12.13
N PRO A 159 12.28 2.80 11.82
CA PRO A 159 12.73 1.43 11.58
C PRO A 159 12.89 0.57 12.84
N GLN A 160 12.74 1.15 14.04
CA GLN A 160 13.28 0.56 15.27
C GLN A 160 12.18 0.23 16.28
N GLN A 161 11.67 -0.97 16.15
CA GLN A 161 11.08 -1.70 17.28
C GLN A 161 12.19 -2.45 18.03
N VAL A 162 11.93 -2.78 19.30
CA VAL A 162 12.85 -3.54 20.15
C VAL A 162 13.09 -4.91 19.53
N GLY A 163 14.31 -5.18 19.07
CA GLY A 163 14.72 -6.50 18.56
C GLY A 163 15.02 -6.58 17.07
N VAL A 164 14.77 -5.53 16.28
CA VAL A 164 15.14 -5.46 14.86
C VAL A 164 16.18 -4.37 14.65
N VAL A 165 17.32 -4.74 14.07
CA VAL A 165 18.39 -3.79 13.72
C VAL A 165 18.61 -3.86 12.21
N TRP A 166 18.56 -2.71 11.54
CA TRP A 166 18.67 -2.64 10.09
C TRP A 166 20.06 -3.05 9.60
N GLY A 167 20.09 -3.82 8.52
CA GLY A 167 21.32 -4.40 7.96
C GLY A 167 22.02 -5.39 8.91
N VAL A 168 21.30 -5.94 9.90
CA VAL A 168 21.82 -6.95 10.82
C VAL A 168 20.87 -8.13 10.83
N TYR A 169 21.43 -9.32 10.64
CA TYR A 169 20.68 -10.56 10.77
C TYR A 169 20.21 -10.80 12.20
N GLY A 170 18.91 -11.03 12.35
CA GLY A 170 18.28 -11.55 13.55
C GLY A 170 17.53 -12.84 13.25
N ASP A 171 17.32 -13.66 14.28
CA ASP A 171 16.54 -14.89 14.14
C ASP A 171 15.11 -14.59 13.69
N VAL A 172 14.58 -15.46 12.84
CA VAL A 172 13.17 -15.38 12.46
C VAL A 172 12.27 -15.54 13.69
N VAL A 173 11.09 -14.93 13.64
CA VAL A 173 10.13 -14.95 14.74
C VAL A 173 8.85 -15.64 14.25
N LEU A 174 8.34 -16.57 15.04
CA LEU A 174 7.03 -17.21 14.79
C LEU A 174 5.88 -16.27 15.17
N GLU A 175 4.63 -16.68 14.94
CA GLU A 175 3.44 -15.94 15.38
C GLU A 175 3.52 -15.59 16.89
N PRO A 176 3.24 -14.33 17.31
CA PRO A 176 2.56 -13.23 16.58
C PRO A 176 3.44 -12.39 15.65
N GLY A 177 4.72 -12.73 15.52
CA GLY A 177 5.68 -11.97 14.73
C GLY A 177 6.31 -10.80 15.47
N ILE A 178 7.03 -10.00 14.70
CA ILE A 178 7.73 -8.80 15.15
C ILE A 178 7.31 -7.61 14.29
N LEU A 179 6.92 -6.51 14.93
CA LEU A 179 6.66 -5.27 14.21
C LEU A 179 7.99 -4.77 13.67
N VAL A 180 8.10 -4.64 12.35
CA VAL A 180 9.32 -4.22 11.68
C VAL A 180 9.28 -2.78 11.19
N CYS A 181 8.07 -2.26 10.99
CA CYS A 181 7.86 -0.87 10.62
C CYS A 181 6.58 -0.32 11.23
N ASN A 182 6.67 0.83 11.87
CA ASN A 182 5.52 1.54 12.43
C ASN A 182 4.76 2.41 11.42
N THR A 183 5.37 2.67 10.27
CA THR A 183 4.80 3.51 9.22
C THR A 183 5.45 3.08 7.92
N PHE A 184 4.92 2.00 7.36
CA PHE A 184 5.30 1.53 6.04
C PHE A 184 4.51 2.37 5.03
N ASN A 185 5.22 3.30 4.39
CA ASN A 185 4.62 4.35 3.59
C ASN A 185 4.03 3.78 2.29
N HIS A 186 2.96 4.39 1.79
CA HIS A 186 2.24 4.02 0.55
C HIS A 186 2.56 4.96 -0.63
N GLU A 187 3.46 5.93 -0.44
CA GLU A 187 3.84 6.88 -1.47
C GLU A 187 4.67 6.21 -2.58
N ASP A 188 4.03 6.01 -3.73
CA ASP A 188 4.54 5.49 -5.04
C ASP A 188 5.75 6.27 -5.63
N THR A 189 6.30 7.26 -4.91
CA THR A 189 7.48 8.03 -5.34
C THR A 189 8.79 7.54 -4.73
N GLY A 190 8.91 6.22 -4.58
CA GLY A 190 10.13 5.57 -4.17
C GLY A 190 10.33 5.55 -2.67
N SER A 191 9.27 5.19 -1.93
CA SER A 191 9.30 5.09 -0.49
C SER A 191 8.27 4.10 0.05
N ASP A 192 7.97 3.05 -0.70
CA ASP A 192 6.94 2.07 -0.38
C ASP A 192 7.45 0.63 -0.51
N GLU A 193 8.73 0.44 -0.86
CA GLU A 193 9.36 -0.88 -0.92
C GLU A 193 10.43 -1.12 0.17
N LEU A 194 10.32 -2.28 0.82
CA LEU A 194 11.27 -2.75 1.83
C LEU A 194 11.86 -4.10 1.40
N LYS A 195 13.18 -4.28 1.59
CA LYS A 195 13.86 -5.53 1.28
C LYS A 195 14.08 -6.37 2.53
N ILE A 196 13.75 -7.65 2.42
CA ILE A 196 13.96 -8.67 3.44
C ILE A 196 14.96 -9.68 2.89
N ASP A 197 16.18 -9.65 3.42
CA ASP A 197 17.20 -10.64 3.07
C ASP A 197 17.15 -11.82 4.05
N ILE A 198 17.43 -13.02 3.55
CA ILE A 198 17.39 -14.27 4.31
C ILE A 198 18.78 -14.88 4.39
N ARG A 199 19.14 -15.34 5.58
CA ARG A 199 20.34 -16.12 5.83
C ARG A 199 20.00 -17.41 6.54
N MET A 200 20.60 -18.50 6.10
CA MET A 200 20.48 -19.81 6.71
C MET A 200 21.85 -20.43 6.93
N VAL A 201 22.02 -21.09 8.07
CA VAL A 201 23.17 -21.97 8.32
C VAL A 201 22.64 -23.39 8.42
N ILE A 202 23.06 -24.23 7.48
CA ILE A 202 22.69 -25.64 7.41
C ILE A 202 23.84 -26.44 8.02
N PRO A 203 23.64 -27.12 9.15
CA PRO A 203 24.68 -27.95 9.76
C PRO A 203 24.76 -29.32 9.10
N GLY A 204 25.91 -29.99 9.20
CA GLY A 204 26.10 -31.32 8.60
C GLY A 204 25.19 -32.44 9.15
N ASP A 205 24.48 -32.18 10.26
CA ASP A 205 23.46 -33.04 10.86
C ASP A 205 22.01 -32.54 10.67
N ALA A 206 21.78 -31.64 9.70
CA ALA A 206 20.46 -31.17 9.30
C ALA A 206 19.52 -32.31 8.88
N ASP A 207 18.22 -32.09 8.99
CA ASP A 207 17.22 -33.09 8.57
C ASP A 207 17.18 -33.19 7.03
N ILE A 208 17.05 -34.41 6.52
CA ILE A 208 17.21 -34.68 5.08
C ILE A 208 15.91 -34.56 4.28
N ASP A 209 14.78 -34.31 4.95
CA ASP A 209 13.43 -34.41 4.38
C ASP A 209 12.76 -33.04 4.19
N LEU A 210 13.46 -32.10 3.55
CA LEU A 210 12.97 -30.73 3.30
C LEU A 210 12.41 -30.52 1.89
N ALA A 211 12.01 -31.59 1.19
CA ALA A 211 11.69 -31.53 -0.23
C ALA A 211 10.20 -31.26 -0.53
N GLY A 212 9.30 -31.37 0.46
CA GLY A 212 7.87 -31.18 0.29
C GLY A 212 7.44 -29.70 0.32
N PRO A 213 6.34 -29.32 -0.37
CA PRO A 213 5.74 -27.99 -0.21
C PRO A 213 5.28 -27.70 1.24
N GLU A 214 4.93 -28.73 1.99
CA GLU A 214 4.66 -28.70 3.44
C GLU A 214 5.91 -28.41 4.29
N ASP A 215 7.10 -28.60 3.73
CA ASP A 215 8.35 -28.41 4.46
C ASP A 215 8.89 -27.00 4.36
N ARG A 216 8.33 -26.17 3.47
CA ARG A 216 8.72 -24.79 3.23
C ARG A 216 8.43 -23.91 4.44
N ALA A 217 9.43 -23.15 4.88
CA ALA A 217 9.19 -21.98 5.71
C ALA A 217 8.52 -20.88 4.86
N GLN A 218 7.44 -20.31 5.37
CA GLN A 218 6.73 -19.20 4.75
C GLN A 218 7.06 -17.93 5.51
N MET A 219 7.48 -16.89 4.80
CA MET A 219 7.53 -15.52 5.33
C MET A 219 6.15 -14.89 5.16
N ILE A 220 5.64 -14.29 6.22
CA ILE A 220 4.30 -13.72 6.23
C ILE A 220 4.38 -12.28 6.73
N ALA A 221 3.87 -11.36 5.91
CA ALA A 221 3.68 -9.96 6.24
C ALA A 221 2.22 -9.71 6.62
N VAL A 222 2.01 -9.14 7.80
CA VAL A 222 0.69 -8.69 8.27
C VAL A 222 0.75 -7.20 8.51
N PHE A 223 -0.31 -6.52 8.10
CA PHE A 223 -0.47 -5.09 8.28
C PHE A 223 -1.65 -4.74 9.17
N SER A 224 -1.55 -3.61 9.86
CA SER A 224 -2.68 -2.93 10.48
C SER A 224 -2.69 -1.46 10.07
N GLY A 225 -3.88 -0.91 9.83
CA GLY A 225 -4.04 0.52 9.58
C GLY A 225 -3.63 1.33 10.81
N VAL A 226 -2.96 2.45 10.58
CA VAL A 226 -2.50 3.41 11.61
C VAL A 226 -3.66 4.29 12.10
#